data_AF-A0A3L7XV66-F1
#
_entry.id   AF-A0A3L7XV66-F1
#
_cell.length_a   1.000
_cell.length_b   1.000
_cell.length_c   1.000
_cell.angle_alpha   90.00
_cell.angle_beta   90.00
_cell.angle_gamma   90.00
#
_symmetry.space_group_name_H-M   'P 1'
#
loop_
_entity.id
_entity.type
_entity.pdbx_description
1 polymer ?
#
loop_
_entity_poly.entity_id
_entity_poly.type
_entity_poly.pdbx_seq_one_letter_code
_entity_poly.pdbx_strand_id
1 'polypeptide(L)'
;MFKKKKSPPPAAAPAPESEDNLPKQKSGRFSKLRAILLNRSFLIVTVTLLVPLLAALGVFQTLEYSVSNQFFQLRGPIPHSEDIIVVAIDDESFQQTGLQWPWPRDYIAKIVAGISAGKPKAISIDAFF
;
A
#
# COMPACT_ATOMS: atom_id res chain seq x y z
N MET A 1 -54.71 -41.75 83.10
CA MET A 1 -55.65 -41.90 81.97
C MET A 1 -55.47 -40.70 81.04
N PHE A 2 -54.69 -40.81 79.95
CA PHE A 2 -55.10 -41.20 78.57
C PHE A 2 -56.17 -40.25 77.98
N LYS A 3 -55.76 -39.24 77.18
CA LYS A 3 -55.53 -39.22 75.70
C LYS A 3 -56.81 -39.13 74.84
N LYS A 4 -56.87 -38.07 74.00
CA LYS A 4 -57.41 -37.98 72.62
C LYS A 4 -57.07 -36.56 72.12
N LYS A 5 -56.07 -36.27 71.25
CA LYS A 5 -55.83 -36.56 69.82
C LYS A 5 -56.97 -36.19 68.85
N LYS A 6 -56.79 -35.11 68.06
CA LYS A 6 -57.09 -34.99 66.60
C LYS A 6 -56.45 -33.71 65.98
N SER A 7 -56.04 -33.79 64.71
CA SER A 7 -55.08 -32.93 63.94
C SER A 7 -55.76 -32.17 62.73
N PRO A 8 -55.03 -31.65 61.70
CA PRO A 8 -54.48 -30.29 61.35
C PRO A 8 -55.31 -29.54 60.24
N PRO A 9 -54.85 -28.54 59.39
CA PRO A 9 -53.90 -27.38 59.40
C PRO A 9 -54.59 -25.99 59.08
N PRO A 10 -53.87 -24.86 58.86
CA PRO A 10 -53.58 -24.41 57.48
C PRO A 10 -52.17 -23.84 57.27
N ALA A 11 -51.77 -23.79 55.99
CA ALA A 11 -50.45 -23.43 55.49
C ALA A 11 -49.93 -22.06 55.95
N ALA A 12 -48.68 -22.03 56.42
CA ALA A 12 -47.81 -20.86 56.29
C ALA A 12 -46.53 -21.33 55.60
N ALA A 13 -46.40 -20.87 54.35
CA ALA A 13 -45.33 -21.16 53.42
C ALA A 13 -43.94 -20.82 53.98
N PRO A 14 -42.87 -21.47 53.47
CA PRO A 14 -41.50 -21.12 53.81
C PRO A 14 -41.20 -19.66 53.40
N ALA A 15 -40.80 -18.82 54.36
CA ALA A 15 -40.26 -17.50 54.04
C ALA A 15 -38.85 -17.67 53.43
N PRO A 16 -38.52 -16.89 52.39
CA PRO A 16 -37.63 -17.31 51.31
C PRO A 16 -36.15 -17.31 51.72
N GLU A 17 -35.46 -18.41 51.39
CA GLU A 17 -34.06 -18.37 50.97
C GLU A 17 -33.98 -17.46 49.73
N SER A 18 -33.93 -16.14 49.92
CA SER A 18 -33.64 -15.21 48.84
C SER A 18 -32.14 -15.24 48.56
N GLU A 19 -31.75 -16.13 47.64
CA GLU A 19 -30.94 -15.88 46.44
C GLU A 19 -29.82 -14.80 46.46
N ASP A 20 -29.28 -14.38 47.59
CA ASP A 20 -28.23 -13.35 47.67
C ASP A 20 -26.86 -13.97 47.96
N ASN A 21 -26.54 -15.08 47.30
CA ASN A 21 -25.18 -15.62 47.27
C ASN A 21 -24.85 -16.18 45.89
N LEU A 22 -24.98 -15.36 44.85
CA LEU A 22 -24.22 -15.58 43.62
C LEU A 22 -22.83 -14.95 43.79
N PRO A 23 -21.73 -15.67 43.54
CA PRO A 23 -20.40 -15.09 43.60
C PRO A 23 -20.29 -13.97 42.56
N LYS A 24 -20.15 -12.72 43.01
CA LYS A 24 -19.94 -11.55 42.14
C LYS A 24 -18.68 -11.77 41.31
N GLN A 25 -18.89 -12.11 40.04
CA GLN A 25 -17.86 -12.39 39.05
C GLN A 25 -16.94 -11.18 38.87
N LYS A 26 -15.67 -11.28 39.29
CA LYS A 26 -14.64 -10.23 39.17
C LYS A 26 -14.19 -10.07 37.71
N SER A 27 -14.98 -9.40 36.88
CA SER A 27 -14.75 -9.18 35.44
C SER A 27 -13.87 -7.95 35.11
N GLY A 28 -12.93 -7.57 35.98
CA GLY A 28 -12.41 -6.19 36.00
C GLY A 28 -11.13 -5.86 35.22
N ARG A 29 -10.23 -6.83 34.98
CA ARG A 29 -8.87 -6.52 34.45
C ARG A 29 -8.51 -7.26 33.17
N PHE A 30 -8.86 -8.55 33.06
CA PHE A 30 -8.52 -9.37 31.90
C PHE A 30 -9.38 -9.07 30.66
N SER A 31 -10.64 -8.66 30.83
CA SER A 31 -11.52 -8.22 29.75
C SER A 31 -11.04 -6.91 29.12
N LYS A 32 -10.62 -5.94 29.95
CA LYS A 32 -10.04 -4.67 29.51
C LYS A 32 -8.71 -4.86 28.78
N LEU A 33 -7.82 -5.71 29.32
CA LEU A 33 -6.55 -6.05 28.66
C LEU A 33 -6.76 -6.76 27.32
N ARG A 34 -7.69 -7.72 27.24
CA ARG A 34 -8.07 -8.38 25.97
C ARG A 34 -8.68 -7.40 24.98
N ALA A 35 -9.56 -6.50 25.42
CA ALA A 35 -10.15 -5.47 24.57
C ALA A 35 -9.09 -4.48 24.03
N ILE A 36 -8.13 -4.07 24.87
CA ILE A 36 -7.00 -3.22 24.43
C ILE A 36 -6.12 -3.97 23.42
N LEU A 37 -5.78 -5.24 23.66
CA LEU A 37 -4.98 -6.04 22.74
C LEU A 37 -5.71 -6.29 21.42
N LEU A 38 -7.02 -6.61 21.46
CA LEU A 38 -7.85 -6.80 20.27
C LEU A 38 -8.01 -5.50 19.47
N ASN A 39 -8.20 -4.36 20.12
CA ASN A 39 -8.29 -3.06 19.45
C ASN A 39 -6.96 -2.65 18.80
N ARG A 40 -5.82 -2.97 19.45
CA ARG A 40 -4.49 -2.76 18.86
C ARG A 40 -4.25 -3.65 17.65
N SER A 41 -4.60 -4.93 17.73
CA SER A 41 -4.49 -5.85 16.59
C SER A 41 -5.37 -5.43 15.41
N PHE A 42 -6.61 -4.98 15.69
CA PHE A 42 -7.51 -4.45 14.67
C PHE A 42 -6.89 -3.23 13.96
N LEU A 43 -6.38 -2.26 14.71
CA LEU A 43 -5.73 -1.08 14.15
C LEU A 43 -4.52 -1.42 13.29
N ILE A 44 -3.68 -2.37 13.71
CA ILE A 44 -2.53 -2.83 12.92
C ILE A 44 -2.99 -3.45 11.60
N VAL A 45 -3.99 -4.34 11.63
CA VAL A 45 -4.51 -4.99 10.41
C VAL A 45 -5.11 -3.94 9.47
N THR A 46 -5.89 -3.00 9.99
CA THR A 46 -6.48 -1.92 9.19
C THR A 46 -5.40 -1.07 8.52
N VAL A 47 -4.38 -0.63 9.26
CA VAL A 47 -3.29 0.17 8.68
C VAL A 47 -2.49 -0.63 7.65
N THR A 48 -2.19 -1.90 7.94
CA THR A 48 -1.42 -2.77 7.05
C THR A 48 -2.15 -3.05 5.74
N LEU A 49 -3.48 -3.10 5.74
CA LEU A 49 -4.28 -3.26 4.51
C LEU A 49 -4.54 -1.93 3.80
N LEU A 50 -4.83 -0.87 4.56
CA LEU A 50 -5.24 0.42 4.02
C LEU A 50 -4.09 1.18 3.39
N VAL A 51 -2.91 1.20 4.00
CA VAL A 51 -1.76 1.97 3.49
C VAL A 51 -1.31 1.47 2.10
N PRO A 52 -1.10 0.16 1.86
CA PRO A 52 -0.77 -0.34 0.53
C PRO A 52 -1.89 -0.11 -0.48
N LEU A 53 -3.16 -0.19 -0.06
CA LEU A 53 -4.29 0.10 -0.94
C LEU A 53 -4.28 1.56 -1.40
N LEU A 54 -4.10 2.51 -0.48
CA LEU A 54 -3.99 3.94 -0.81
C LEU A 54 -2.75 4.23 -1.68
N ALA A 55 -1.64 3.53 -1.42
CA ALA A 55 -0.45 3.62 -2.26
C ALA A 55 -0.70 3.10 -3.68
N ALA A 56 -1.38 1.96 -3.83
CA ALA A 56 -1.77 1.40 -5.13
C ALA A 56 -2.73 2.31 -5.91
N LEU A 57 -3.54 3.09 -5.21
CA LEU A 57 -4.39 4.12 -5.80
C LEU A 57 -3.65 5.44 -6.10
N GLY A 58 -2.34 5.52 -5.83
CA GLY A 58 -1.51 6.69 -6.13
C GLY A 58 -1.67 7.86 -5.15
N VAL A 59 -2.30 7.67 -3.99
CA VAL A 59 -2.54 8.76 -3.01
C VAL A 59 -1.24 9.43 -2.54
N PHE A 60 -0.14 8.67 -2.50
CA PHE A 60 1.18 9.17 -2.08
C PHE A 60 2.10 9.58 -3.24
N GLN A 61 1.64 9.48 -4.50
CA GLN A 61 2.48 9.65 -5.69
C GLN A 61 3.04 11.07 -5.81
N THR A 62 2.25 12.10 -5.49
CA THR A 62 2.71 13.50 -5.48
C THR A 62 3.85 13.73 -4.47
N LEU A 63 3.77 13.09 -3.30
CA LEU A 63 4.81 13.19 -2.28
C LEU A 63 6.09 12.48 -2.74
N GLU A 64 5.94 11.29 -3.33
CA GLU A 64 7.06 10.55 -3.91
C GLU A 64 7.80 11.35 -4.99
N TYR A 65 7.07 11.99 -5.90
CA TYR A 65 7.65 12.84 -6.94
C TYR A 65 8.35 14.07 -6.35
N SER A 66 7.74 14.70 -5.34
CA SER A 66 8.35 15.86 -4.67
C SER A 66 9.66 15.48 -3.99
N VAL A 67 9.67 14.38 -3.23
CA VAL A 67 10.86 13.88 -2.53
C VAL A 67 11.94 13.47 -3.53
N SER A 68 11.57 12.77 -4.61
CA SER A 68 12.51 12.39 -5.68
C SER A 68 13.15 13.61 -6.33
N ASN A 69 12.35 14.64 -6.66
CA ASN A 69 12.84 15.88 -7.22
C ASN A 69 13.82 16.61 -6.28
N GLN A 70 13.52 16.64 -4.98
CA GLN A 70 14.46 17.20 -4.00
C GLN A 70 15.78 16.44 -3.96
N PHE A 71 15.76 15.10 -4.05
CA PHE A 71 16.99 14.33 -4.12
C PHE A 71 17.80 14.61 -5.39
N PHE A 72 17.15 14.83 -6.55
CA PHE A 72 17.85 15.24 -7.76
C PHE A 72 18.48 16.63 -7.61
N GLN A 73 17.78 17.58 -7.00
CA GLN A 73 18.33 18.91 -6.73
C GLN A 73 19.51 18.87 -5.75
N LEU A 74 19.39 18.08 -4.68
CA LEU A 74 20.46 17.89 -3.68
C LEU A 74 21.69 17.20 -4.26
N ARG A 75 21.50 16.25 -5.20
CA ARG A 75 22.60 15.62 -5.94
C ARG A 75 23.39 16.66 -6.75
N GLY A 76 22.71 17.69 -7.24
CA GLY A 76 23.30 18.74 -8.07
C GLY A 76 23.50 18.32 -9.53
N PRO A 77 24.02 19.23 -10.37
CA PRO A 77 24.24 18.98 -11.79
C PRO A 77 25.30 17.89 -12.00
N ILE A 78 25.00 16.89 -12.83
CA ILE A 78 25.97 15.92 -13.31
C ILE A 78 26.51 16.44 -14.64
N PRO A 79 27.84 16.57 -14.82
CA PRO A 79 28.40 17.00 -16.10
C PRO A 79 28.07 15.98 -17.18
N HIS A 80 27.64 16.46 -18.34
CA HIS A 80 27.44 15.63 -19.52
C HIS A 80 28.79 15.34 -20.17
N SER A 81 28.98 14.12 -20.66
CA SER A 81 30.19 13.79 -21.42
C SER A 81 30.12 14.44 -22.81
N GLU A 82 31.14 15.20 -23.19
CA GLU A 82 31.27 15.78 -24.53
C GLU A 82 31.52 14.70 -25.61
N ASP A 83 31.92 13.50 -25.19
CA ASP A 83 32.19 12.36 -26.08
C ASP A 83 30.91 11.63 -26.52
N ILE A 84 29.73 12.03 -26.02
CA ILE A 84 28.45 11.38 -26.32
C ILE A 84 27.59 12.32 -27.14
N ILE A 85 27.25 11.87 -28.35
CA ILE A 85 26.34 12.59 -29.26
C ILE A 85 25.01 11.84 -29.28
N VAL A 86 23.92 12.55 -28.96
CA VAL A 86 22.56 12.04 -29.06
C VAL A 86 21.94 12.54 -30.35
N VAL A 87 21.57 11.62 -31.24
CA VAL A 87 20.78 11.92 -32.43
C VAL A 87 19.33 11.59 -32.11
N ALA A 88 18.54 12.61 -31.80
CA ALA A 88 17.13 12.44 -31.46
C ALA A 88 16.29 12.29 -32.74
N ILE A 89 15.23 11.47 -32.65
CA ILE A 89 14.18 11.36 -33.66
C ILE A 89 12.91 11.89 -33.00
N ASP A 90 12.35 12.95 -33.57
CA ASP A 90 11.23 13.70 -33.02
C ASP A 90 10.16 14.02 -34.07
N ASP A 91 9.15 14.78 -33.67
CA ASP A 91 8.04 15.18 -34.55
C ASP A 91 8.52 15.98 -35.77
N GLU A 92 9.58 16.77 -35.62
CA GLU A 92 10.19 17.52 -36.72
C GLU A 92 10.81 16.56 -37.74
N SER A 93 11.51 15.54 -37.26
CA SER A 93 12.10 14.50 -38.09
C SER A 93 11.04 13.79 -38.97
N PHE A 94 9.86 13.50 -38.41
CA PHE A 94 8.76 12.90 -39.17
C PHE A 94 8.17 13.85 -40.22
N GLN A 95 8.04 15.14 -39.89
CA GLN A 95 7.54 16.13 -40.85
C GLN A 95 8.51 16.36 -42.00
N GLN A 96 9.81 16.43 -41.71
CA GLN A 96 10.85 16.63 -42.73
C GLN A 96 11.01 15.42 -43.64
N THR A 97 10.91 14.21 -43.09
CA THR A 97 11.07 12.96 -43.86
C THR A 97 9.78 12.54 -44.57
N GLY A 98 8.63 12.97 -44.05
CA GLY A 98 7.31 12.48 -44.48
C GLY A 98 7.07 11.00 -44.15
N LEU A 99 7.90 10.40 -43.29
CA LEU A 99 7.83 8.98 -42.94
C LEU A 99 7.22 8.80 -41.56
N GLN A 100 6.18 7.97 -41.47
CA GLN A 100 5.64 7.51 -40.19
C GLN A 100 6.53 6.40 -39.62
N TRP A 101 6.63 6.35 -38.30
CA TRP A 101 7.25 5.25 -37.58
C TRP A 101 6.40 3.95 -37.71
N PRO A 102 6.98 2.75 -37.82
CA PRO A 102 8.42 2.44 -37.85
C PRO A 102 9.06 2.72 -39.20
N TRP A 103 10.24 3.34 -39.16
CA TRP A 103 11.00 3.61 -40.38
C TRP A 103 11.56 2.33 -41.00
N PRO A 104 11.69 2.27 -42.35
CA PRO A 104 12.31 1.13 -43.01
C PRO A 104 13.75 0.90 -42.54
N ARG A 105 14.15 -0.36 -42.37
CA ARG A 105 15.51 -0.74 -41.93
C ARG A 105 16.60 -0.14 -42.83
N ASP A 106 16.35 -0.04 -44.13
CA ASP A 106 17.30 0.57 -45.08
C ASP A 106 17.50 2.07 -44.83
N TYR A 107 16.48 2.77 -44.35
CA TYR A 107 16.58 4.18 -43.97
C TYR A 107 17.42 4.34 -42.71
N ILE A 108 17.20 3.49 -41.71
CA ILE A 108 18.01 3.45 -40.48
C ILE A 108 19.48 3.11 -40.82
N ALA A 109 19.73 2.17 -41.74
CA ALA A 109 21.08 1.83 -42.18
C ALA A 109 21.81 3.03 -42.82
N LYS A 110 21.11 3.88 -43.59
CA LYS A 110 21.68 5.12 -44.13
C LYS A 110 22.06 6.11 -43.03
N ILE A 111 21.21 6.26 -42.01
CA ILE A 111 21.50 7.11 -40.85
C ILE A 111 22.76 6.61 -40.13
N VAL A 112 22.82 5.30 -39.83
CA VAL A 112 23.97 4.66 -39.18
C VAL A 112 25.24 4.83 -40.02
N ALA A 113 25.16 4.67 -41.34
CA ALA A 113 26.29 4.89 -42.24
C ALA A 113 26.80 6.34 -42.20
N GLY A 114 25.88 7.32 -42.18
CA GLY A 114 26.20 8.74 -42.03
C GLY A 114 26.92 9.04 -40.71
N ILE A 115 26.41 8.52 -39.59
CA ILE A 115 27.03 8.66 -38.26
C ILE A 115 28.39 7.97 -38.23
N SER A 116 28.51 6.78 -38.83
CA SER A 116 29.76 6.00 -38.89
C SER A 116 30.89 6.73 -39.60
N ALA A 117 30.59 7.65 -40.53
CA ALA A 117 31.62 8.46 -41.19
C ALA A 117 32.39 9.36 -40.20
N GLY A 118 31.77 9.72 -39.08
CA GLY A 118 32.42 10.42 -37.97
C GLY A 118 33.33 9.53 -37.10
N LYS A 119 33.44 8.23 -37.41
CA LYS A 119 34.24 7.23 -36.69
C LYS A 119 34.00 7.21 -35.17
N PRO A 120 32.73 7.13 -34.71
CA PRO A 120 32.45 6.99 -33.28
C PRO A 120 33.03 5.68 -32.76
N LYS A 121 33.35 5.64 -31.46
CA LYS A 121 33.84 4.41 -30.81
C LYS A 121 32.77 3.30 -30.77
N ALA A 122 31.50 3.68 -30.63
CA ALA A 122 30.35 2.79 -30.64
C ALA A 122 29.09 3.56 -31.06
N ILE A 123 28.09 2.86 -31.58
CA ILE A 123 26.76 3.40 -31.90
C ILE A 123 25.74 2.53 -31.18
N SER A 124 24.85 3.14 -30.41
CA SER A 124 23.70 2.49 -29.80
C SER A 124 22.41 3.03 -30.42
N ILE A 125 21.44 2.16 -30.64
CA ILE A 125 20.14 2.51 -31.22
C ILE A 125 19.09 2.13 -30.19
N ASP A 126 18.37 3.13 -29.69
CA ASP A 126 17.20 2.95 -28.84
C ASP A 126 15.96 3.28 -29.68
N ALA A 127 15.29 2.24 -30.15
CA ALA A 127 14.17 2.35 -31.06
C ALA A 127 13.26 1.12 -30.91
N PHE A 128 11.94 1.35 -30.94
CA PHE A 128 10.94 0.27 -30.92
C PHE A 128 10.57 -0.13 -32.35
N PHE A 129 10.58 -1.43 -32.67
CA PHE A 129 10.32 -1.97 -34.02
C PHE A 129 8.97 -2.66 -34.11
#